data_AF-A0A2D9K7J8-F1
#
_entry.id   AF-A0A2D9K7J8-F1
#
_cell.length_a   1.000
_cell.length_b   1.000
_cell.length_c   1.000
_cell.angle_alpha   90.00
_cell.angle_beta   90.00
_cell.angle_gamma   90.00
#
_symmetry.space_group_name_H-M   'P 1'
#
loop_
_entity.id
_entity.type
_entity.pdbx_description
1 polymer ?
#
loop_
_entity_poly.entity_id
_entity_poly.type
_entity_poly.pdbx_seq_one_letter_code
_entity_poly.pdbx_strand_id
1 'polypeptide(L)'
;MDEQDMTVFATEDRRSMQETNAGRLIGRADLDDDVVLDAVRTRLAASGRADDAERVLAAAMQGDAASLAFVRTVAVPPPVARLTMPIQPLTGRPLRFPTISLGRLSADRN
;
A
#
# COMPACT_ATOMS: atom_id res chain seq x y z
N MET A 1 -14.92 -14.24 -44.39
CA MET A 1 -13.51 -14.16 -43.92
C MET A 1 -13.57 -13.05 -42.89
N ASP A 2 -13.83 -13.45 -41.66
CA ASP A 2 -14.29 -12.58 -40.59
C ASP A 2 -13.14 -12.41 -39.60
N GLU A 3 -12.44 -11.29 -39.70
CA GLU A 3 -11.27 -10.91 -38.90
C GLU A 3 -11.66 -10.10 -37.66
N GLN A 4 -12.60 -10.59 -36.84
CA GLN A 4 -12.96 -9.91 -35.60
C GLN A 4 -13.15 -10.91 -34.46
N ASP A 5 -12.05 -11.45 -33.93
CA ASP A 5 -12.06 -12.12 -32.61
C ASP A 5 -10.66 -12.38 -32.00
N MET A 6 -9.77 -11.37 -31.98
CA MET A 6 -8.41 -11.56 -31.41
C MET A 6 -8.01 -10.63 -30.26
N THR A 7 -8.87 -9.73 -29.78
CA THR A 7 -8.49 -8.74 -28.75
C THR A 7 -9.02 -8.99 -27.35
N VAL A 8 -9.76 -10.08 -27.10
CA VAL A 8 -10.45 -10.29 -25.81
C VAL A 8 -9.61 -11.03 -24.75
N PHE A 9 -8.51 -11.69 -25.13
CA PHE A 9 -7.79 -12.60 -24.22
C PHE A 9 -6.66 -11.97 -23.36
N ALA A 10 -6.34 -10.69 -23.50
CA ALA A 10 -5.16 -10.11 -22.82
C ALA A 10 -5.48 -9.35 -21.51
N THR A 11 -6.76 -9.16 -21.16
CA THR A 11 -7.16 -8.34 -19.99
C THR A 11 -7.63 -9.15 -18.78
N GLU A 12 -7.99 -10.42 -18.94
CA GLU A 12 -8.48 -11.25 -17.82
C GLU A 12 -7.34 -11.80 -16.95
N ASP A 13 -6.16 -12.07 -17.53
CA ASP A 13 -5.02 -12.68 -16.80
C ASP A 13 -4.37 -11.76 -15.76
N ARG A 14 -4.52 -10.43 -15.89
CA ARG A 14 -4.05 -9.48 -14.85
C ARG A 14 -4.92 -9.48 -13.59
N ARG A 15 -6.18 -9.90 -13.67
CA ARG A 15 -7.09 -9.87 -12.50
C ARG A 15 -6.95 -11.12 -11.63
N SER A 16 -6.58 -12.27 -12.20
CA SER A 16 -6.29 -13.51 -11.47
C SER A 16 -4.99 -13.43 -10.66
N MET A 17 -3.92 -12.82 -11.19
CA MET A 17 -2.68 -12.58 -10.43
C MET A 17 -2.85 -11.56 -9.28
N GLN A 18 -3.88 -10.71 -9.32
CA GLN A 18 -4.18 -9.73 -8.26
C GLN A 18 -4.73 -10.38 -6.97
N GLU A 19 -5.12 -11.65 -6.99
CA GLU A 19 -5.65 -12.32 -5.79
C GLU A 19 -4.56 -12.79 -4.82
N THR A 20 -3.29 -12.88 -5.21
CA THR A 20 -2.20 -13.42 -4.35
C THR A 20 -0.88 -12.65 -4.43
N ASN A 21 -0.88 -11.37 -4.84
CA ASN A 21 0.32 -10.55 -4.88
C ASN A 21 0.77 -10.12 -3.45
N ALA A 22 2.04 -10.34 -3.11
CA ALA A 22 2.65 -10.02 -1.82
C ALA A 22 2.67 -8.52 -1.51
N GLY A 23 2.73 -7.66 -2.53
CA GLY A 23 2.56 -6.21 -2.44
C GLY A 23 1.23 -5.79 -1.80
N ARG A 24 0.17 -6.62 -1.87
CA ARG A 24 -1.08 -6.36 -1.15
C ARG A 24 -0.94 -6.39 0.37
N LEU A 25 0.01 -7.16 0.92
CA LEU A 25 0.24 -7.25 2.38
C LEU A 25 0.64 -5.90 2.98
N ILE A 26 1.26 -5.04 2.16
CA ILE A 26 1.75 -3.70 2.52
C ILE A 26 0.95 -2.56 1.89
N GLY A 27 -0.20 -2.86 1.26
CA GLY A 27 -1.04 -1.85 0.62
C GLY A 27 -0.49 -1.29 -0.70
N ARG A 28 0.50 -1.95 -1.31
CA ARG A 28 1.13 -1.59 -2.58
C ARG A 28 0.92 -2.72 -3.61
N ALA A 29 -0.33 -2.90 -4.04
CA ALA A 29 -0.71 -3.91 -5.03
C ALA A 29 -0.08 -3.69 -6.43
N ASP A 30 0.60 -2.56 -6.61
CA ASP A 30 1.36 -2.21 -7.80
C ASP A 30 2.77 -2.82 -7.82
N LEU A 31 3.24 -3.39 -6.71
CA LEU A 31 4.57 -4.00 -6.61
C LEU A 31 4.52 -5.49 -6.91
N ASP A 32 5.49 -5.98 -7.68
CA ASP A 32 5.69 -7.41 -7.89
C ASP A 32 6.30 -8.10 -6.66
N ASP A 33 6.06 -9.40 -6.53
CA ASP A 33 6.50 -10.21 -5.39
C ASP A 33 8.02 -10.20 -5.21
N ASP A 34 8.78 -10.22 -6.32
CA ASP A 34 10.24 -10.15 -6.31
C ASP A 34 10.76 -8.85 -5.69
N VAL A 35 10.07 -7.73 -5.95
CA VAL A 35 10.43 -6.41 -5.39
C VAL A 35 10.18 -6.39 -3.89
N VAL A 36 9.09 -7.00 -3.44
CA VAL A 36 8.79 -7.13 -2.00
C VAL A 36 9.80 -8.05 -1.34
N LEU A 37 10.16 -9.16 -1.98
CA LEU A 37 11.16 -10.11 -1.48
C LEU A 37 12.54 -9.47 -1.34
N ASP A 38 12.99 -8.71 -2.34
CA ASP A 38 14.28 -8.01 -2.29
C ASP A 38 14.31 -6.96 -1.16
N ALA A 39 13.20 -6.24 -0.97
CA ALA A 39 13.05 -5.30 0.12
C ALA A 39 13.10 -5.99 1.50
N VAL A 40 12.44 -7.15 1.64
CA VAL A 40 12.48 -7.99 2.86
C VAL A 40 13.90 -8.51 3.11
N ARG A 41 14.60 -9.00 2.08
CA ARG A 41 16.00 -9.43 2.16
C ARG A 41 16.89 -8.30 2.62
N THR A 42 16.74 -7.11 2.05
CA THR A 42 17.50 -5.91 2.44
C THR A 42 17.26 -5.54 3.90
N ARG A 43 16.02 -5.64 4.38
CA ARG A 43 15.68 -5.37 5.78
C ARG A 43 16.27 -6.42 6.74
N LEU A 44 16.25 -7.70 6.35
CA LEU A 44 16.80 -8.81 7.16
C LEU A 44 18.33 -8.89 7.09
N ALA A 45 18.95 -8.37 6.03
CA ALA A 45 20.41 -8.26 5.94
C ALA A 45 20.96 -7.38 7.07
N ALA A 46 20.24 -6.33 7.46
CA ALA A 46 20.60 -5.49 8.62
C ALA A 46 20.64 -6.24 9.96
N SER A 47 19.95 -7.38 10.07
CA SER A 47 19.95 -8.26 11.25
C SER A 47 20.72 -9.57 11.04
N GLY A 48 21.41 -9.73 9.91
CA GLY A 48 22.18 -10.94 9.58
C GLY A 48 21.33 -12.17 9.22
N ARG A 49 20.07 -11.97 8.82
CA ARG A 49 19.09 -13.04 8.56
C ARG A 49 18.54 -13.04 7.14
N ALA A 50 19.34 -12.62 6.15
CA ALA A 50 18.89 -12.44 4.77
C ALA A 50 18.28 -13.72 4.15
N ASP A 51 18.80 -14.90 4.51
CA ASP A 51 18.35 -16.20 4.01
C ASP A 51 16.93 -16.59 4.48
N ASP A 52 16.44 -15.95 5.54
CA ASP A 52 15.10 -16.21 6.09
C ASP A 52 13.98 -15.49 5.31
N ALA A 53 14.32 -14.62 4.35
CA ALA A 53 13.37 -13.72 3.70
C ALA A 53 12.19 -14.44 3.02
N GLU A 54 12.46 -15.52 2.30
CA GLU A 54 11.42 -16.31 1.61
C GLU A 54 10.47 -16.96 2.61
N ARG A 55 11.00 -17.47 3.72
CA ARG A 55 10.19 -18.08 4.79
C ARG A 55 9.31 -17.04 5.48
N VAL A 56 9.83 -15.84 5.73
CA VAL A 56 9.07 -14.75 6.34
C VAL A 56 7.97 -14.26 5.39
N LEU A 57 8.27 -14.12 4.10
CA LEU A 57 7.28 -13.71 3.11
C LEU A 57 6.17 -14.76 2.95
N ALA A 58 6.53 -16.03 2.85
CA ALA A 58 5.57 -17.13 2.79
C ALA A 58 4.68 -17.21 4.05
N ALA A 59 5.26 -17.04 5.25
CA ALA A 59 4.51 -17.00 6.49
C ALA A 59 3.53 -15.81 6.55
N ALA A 60 3.96 -14.64 6.05
CA ALA A 60 3.08 -13.47 5.95
C ALA A 60 1.91 -13.69 4.98
N MET A 61 2.15 -14.37 3.84
CA MET A 61 1.10 -14.75 2.89
C MET A 61 0.11 -15.76 3.49
N GLN A 62 0.57 -16.62 4.39
CA GLN A 62 -0.28 -17.56 5.14
C GLN A 62 -1.06 -16.90 6.30
N GLY A 63 -0.80 -15.62 6.58
CA GLY A 63 -1.52 -14.85 7.60
C GLY A 63 -0.88 -14.84 8.98
N ASP A 64 0.40 -15.22 9.12
CA ASP A 64 1.11 -15.07 10.39
C ASP A 64 1.24 -13.60 10.79
N ALA A 65 0.69 -13.23 11.94
CA ALA A 65 0.60 -11.84 12.39
C ALA A 65 1.99 -11.20 12.61
N ALA A 66 2.96 -11.97 13.11
CA ALA A 66 4.30 -11.47 13.37
C ALA A 66 5.05 -11.17 12.07
N SER A 67 5.00 -12.10 11.11
CA SER A 67 5.60 -11.92 9.78
C SER A 67 4.93 -10.80 9.01
N LEU A 68 3.61 -10.66 9.11
CA LEU A 68 2.86 -9.59 8.46
C LEU A 68 3.21 -8.21 9.05
N ALA A 69 3.30 -8.10 10.39
CA ALA A 69 3.75 -6.89 11.05
C ALA A 69 5.17 -6.51 10.60
N PHE A 70 6.07 -7.48 10.46
CA PHE A 70 7.43 -7.25 9.96
C PHE A 70 7.44 -6.75 8.52
N VAL A 71 6.77 -7.44 7.60
CA VAL A 71 6.73 -7.10 6.16
C VAL A 71 6.17 -5.68 5.94
N ARG A 72 5.19 -5.24 6.75
CA ARG A 72 4.66 -3.86 6.71
C ARG A 72 5.64 -2.76 7.10
N THR A 73 6.75 -3.10 7.77
CA THR A 73 7.79 -2.12 8.14
C THR A 73 8.91 -1.99 7.10
N VAL A 74 8.88 -2.81 6.05
CA VAL A 74 9.91 -2.84 5.02
C VAL A 74 9.81 -1.59 4.16
N ALA A 75 10.96 -0.98 3.87
CA ALA A 75 11.04 0.14 2.94
C ALA A 75 10.93 -0.38 1.50
N VAL A 76 9.93 0.08 0.77
CA VAL A 76 9.69 -0.27 -0.63
C VAL A 76 10.00 0.89 -1.57
N PRO A 77 10.26 0.63 -2.86
CA PRO A 77 10.53 1.69 -3.81
C PRO A 77 9.40 2.73 -3.90
N PRO A 78 9.76 3.98 -4.21
CA PRO A 78 8.80 5.07 -4.32
C PRO A 78 7.73 4.75 -5.39
N PRO A 79 6.47 5.19 -5.19
CA PRO A 79 5.43 4.98 -6.17
C PRO A 79 5.75 5.72 -7.47
N VAL A 80 5.68 5.01 -8.60
CA VAL A 80 5.90 5.57 -9.94
C VAL A 80 4.60 6.13 -10.54
N ALA A 81 3.46 5.84 -9.91
CA ALA A 81 2.17 6.35 -10.34
C ALA A 81 2.12 7.88 -10.26
N ARG A 82 1.63 8.53 -11.32
CA ARG A 82 1.38 9.98 -11.28
C ARG A 82 0.30 10.28 -10.25
N LEU A 83 0.60 11.19 -9.33
CA LEU A 83 -0.40 11.71 -8.42
C LEU A 83 -1.41 12.55 -9.22
N THR A 84 -2.66 12.09 -9.26
CA THR A 84 -3.77 12.91 -9.78
C THR A 84 -4.02 14.02 -8.78
N MET A 85 -3.62 15.24 -9.13
CA MET A 85 -3.92 16.43 -8.33
C MET A 85 -5.38 16.83 -8.58
N PRO A 86 -6.26 16.80 -7.56
CA PRO A 86 -7.62 17.30 -7.71
C PRO A 86 -7.58 18.80 -7.99
N ILE A 87 -8.35 19.26 -8.97
CA ILE A 87 -8.46 20.68 -9.31
C ILE A 87 -9.32 21.35 -8.23
N GLN A 88 -8.73 22.18 -7.39
CA GLN A 88 -9.46 23.00 -6.42
C GLN A 88 -9.80 24.36 -7.06
N PRO A 89 -11.07 24.67 -7.35
CA PRO A 89 -11.45 25.98 -7.86
C PRO A 89 -11.21 27.04 -6.78
N LEU A 90 -10.35 28.02 -7.07
CA LEU A 90 -10.14 29.21 -6.26
C LEU A 90 -11.35 30.15 -6.43
N THR A 91 -12.51 29.77 -5.91
CA THR A 91 -13.59 30.73 -5.74
C THR A 91 -13.18 31.68 -4.62
N GLY A 92 -13.14 32.99 -4.90
CA GLY A 92 -12.63 34.05 -4.02
C GLY A 92 -13.42 34.29 -2.73
N ARG A 93 -14.00 33.24 -2.13
CA ARG A 93 -14.63 33.29 -0.83
C ARG A 93 -13.52 33.21 0.23
N PRO A 94 -13.38 34.19 1.13
CA PRO A 94 -12.41 34.09 2.20
C PRO A 94 -12.68 32.81 3.01
N LEU A 95 -11.65 31.98 3.15
CA LEU A 95 -11.68 30.82 4.04
C LEU A 95 -11.91 31.32 5.46
N ARG A 96 -13.16 31.32 5.91
CA ARG A 96 -13.47 31.38 7.34
C ARG A 96 -13.04 30.04 7.91
N PHE A 97 -11.83 29.96 8.42
CA PHE A 97 -11.47 28.91 9.36
C PHE A 97 -12.45 29.01 10.53
N PRO A 98 -13.26 27.98 10.82
CA PRO A 98 -13.99 27.96 12.07
C PRO A 98 -12.92 27.92 13.17
N THR A 99 -12.73 29.05 13.85
CA THR A 99 -12.01 29.06 15.12
C THR A 99 -12.75 28.06 15.99
N ILE A 100 -12.13 26.91 16.27
CA ILE A 100 -12.65 25.98 17.27
C ILE A 100 -12.49 26.76 18.58
N SER A 101 -13.57 27.40 19.01
CA SER A 101 -13.66 27.98 20.34
C SER A 101 -13.56 26.80 21.29
N LEU A 102 -12.36 26.62 21.87
CA LEU A 102 -12.10 25.68 22.94
C LEU A 102 -13.02 26.08 24.09
N GLY A 103 -14.17 25.41 24.17
CA GLY A 103 -15.15 25.62 25.23
C GLY A 103 -14.45 25.44 26.55
N ARG A 104 -14.43 26.50 27.37
CA ARG A 104 -14.00 26.41 28.76
C ARG A 104 -14.90 25.40 29.45
N LEU A 105 -14.33 24.24 29.76
CA LEU A 105 -14.89 23.26 30.67
C LEU A 105 -14.99 23.93 32.05
N SER A 106 -16.17 24.42 32.41
CA SER A 106 -16.46 24.87 33.75
C SER A 106 -16.48 23.64 34.65
N ALA A 107 -15.46 23.50 35.49
CA ALA A 107 -15.44 22.49 36.54
C ALA A 107 -16.37 22.97 37.66
N ASP A 108 -17.61 22.50 37.62
CA ASP A 108 -18.52 22.56 38.74
C ASP A 108 -18.06 21.50 39.77
N ARG A 109 -17.62 21.95 40.95
CA ARG A 109 -17.39 21.11 42.12
C ARG A 109 -18.01 21.81 43.33
N ASN A 110 -19.17 21.27 43.71
CA ASN A 110 -19.82 21.20 45.03
C ASN A 110 -19.22 22.06 46.15
#